data_AF-A0A5A9GDL5-F1
#
_entry.id   AF-A0A5A9GDL5-F1
#
_cell.length_a   1.000
_cell.length_b   1.000
_cell.length_c   1.000
_cell.angle_alpha   90.00
_cell.angle_beta   90.00
_cell.angle_gamma   90.00
#
_symmetry.space_group_name_H-M   'P 1'
#
loop_
_entity.id
_entity.type
_entity.pdbx_description
1 polymer ?
#
loop_
_entity_poly.entity_id
_entity_poly.type
_entity_poly.pdbx_seq_one_letter_code
_entity_poly.pdbx_strand_id
1 'polypeptide(L)'
;MIVETRELFFTNSALKKALAWYQKAPNQTDLPLGIVTMVTPTSEGGLSVQIQQSGASRTREVLFTPSKTLALLLLFCRRQKVPIPRDAGKEIETADDGLILIVRGETQTSAPPP
;
A
#
# COMPACT_ATOMS: atom_id res chain seq x y z
N MET A 1 -15.32 -20.55 -15.52
CA MET A 1 -14.80 -19.37 -14.81
C MET A 1 -13.39 -19.69 -14.33
N ILE A 2 -12.44 -18.79 -14.53
CA ILE A 2 -11.06 -18.91 -14.04
C ILE A 2 -10.87 -17.85 -12.95
N VAL A 3 -10.28 -18.23 -11.82
CA VAL A 3 -9.96 -17.32 -10.71
C VAL A 3 -8.44 -17.23 -10.57
N GLU A 4 -7.92 -16.01 -10.56
CA GLU A 4 -6.51 -15.72 -10.31
C GLU A 4 -6.40 -15.00 -8.96
N THR A 5 -5.56 -15.51 -8.05
CA THR A 5 -5.21 -14.82 -6.80
C THR A 5 -3.73 -14.48 -6.82
N ARG A 6 -3.40 -13.22 -6.57
CA ARG A 6 -2.02 -12.71 -6.47
C ARG A 6 -1.81 -12.10 -5.10
N GLU A 7 -0.76 -12.53 -4.42
CA GLU A 7 -0.30 -11.94 -3.16
C GLU A 7 0.92 -11.07 -3.41
N LEU A 8 0.84 -9.79 -3.04
CA LEU A 8 1.96 -8.87 -3.12
C LEU A 8 2.43 -8.53 -1.70
N PHE A 9 3.62 -9.00 -1.35
CA PHE A 9 4.23 -8.73 -0.05
C PHE A 9 4.98 -7.39 -0.06
N PHE A 10 4.55 -6.46 0.79
CA PHE A 10 5.20 -5.18 1.03
C PHE A 10 5.97 -5.25 2.33
N THR A 11 7.28 -5.54 2.23
CA THR A 11 8.19 -5.47 3.38
C THR A 11 8.21 -4.08 3.98
N ASN A 12 8.62 -3.96 5.24
CA ASN A 12 8.79 -2.67 5.91
C ASN A 12 9.63 -1.67 5.08
N SER A 13 10.68 -2.17 4.41
CA SER A 13 11.53 -1.36 3.53
C SER A 13 10.78 -0.82 2.30
N ALA A 14 9.88 -1.61 1.71
CA ALA A 14 9.03 -1.21 0.60
C ALA A 14 7.98 -0.18 1.06
N LEU A 15 7.39 -0.38 2.25
CA LEU A 15 6.44 0.57 2.84
C LEU A 15 7.10 1.94 3.11
N LYS A 16 8.31 1.96 3.66
CA LYS A 16 9.09 3.21 3.84
C LYS A 16 9.33 3.92 2.51
N LYS A 17 9.68 3.19 1.44
CA LYS A 17 9.86 3.76 0.09
C LYS A 17 8.54 4.28 -0.50
N ALA A 18 7.44 3.57 -0.29
CA ALA A 18 6.11 3.98 -0.73
C ALA A 18 5.69 5.30 -0.06
N LEU A 19 5.87 5.40 1.26
CA LEU A 19 5.58 6.60 2.04
C LEU A 19 6.49 7.77 1.66
N ALA A 20 7.80 7.55 1.53
CA ALA A 20 8.75 8.59 1.11
C ALA A 20 8.47 9.11 -0.31
N TRP A 21 7.98 8.24 -1.20
CA TRP A 21 7.50 8.67 -2.51
C TRP A 21 6.18 9.44 -2.40
N TYR A 22 5.25 8.98 -1.56
CA TYR A 22 3.96 9.64 -1.33
C TYR A 22 4.11 11.03 -0.71
N GLN A 23 5.06 11.26 0.20
CA GLN A 23 5.37 12.62 0.72
C GLN A 23 5.62 13.65 -0.38
N LYS A 24 6.10 13.20 -1.54
CA LYS A 24 6.42 14.03 -2.72
C LYS A 24 5.28 14.06 -3.74
N ALA A 25 4.19 13.33 -3.51
CA ALA A 25 3.05 13.33 -4.40
C ALA A 25 2.38 14.73 -4.37
N PRO A 26 2.03 15.30 -5.54
CA PRO A 26 1.34 16.58 -5.59
C PRO A 26 0.03 16.55 -4.80
N ASN A 27 -0.24 17.62 -4.06
CA ASN A 27 -1.51 17.86 -3.34
C ASN A 27 -1.86 16.85 -2.23
N GLN A 28 -0.97 15.94 -1.84
CA GLN A 28 -1.21 15.14 -0.64
C GLN A 28 -0.97 15.99 0.61
N THR A 29 -1.86 15.87 1.60
CA THR A 29 -1.81 16.59 2.87
C THR A 29 -1.73 15.66 4.09
N ASP A 30 -1.82 14.35 3.85
CA ASP A 30 -1.90 13.33 4.88
C ASP A 30 -0.57 13.13 5.61
N LEU A 31 0.55 13.27 4.89
CA LEU A 31 1.88 12.93 5.37
C LEU A 31 2.80 14.16 5.35
N PRO A 32 3.21 14.71 6.51
CA PRO A 32 4.10 15.87 6.53
C PRO A 32 5.48 15.54 5.95
N LEU A 33 6.17 16.56 5.45
CA LEU A 33 7.55 16.43 4.99
C LEU A 33 8.48 16.12 6.17
N GLY A 34 9.41 15.19 5.96
CA GLY A 34 10.37 14.72 6.95
C GLY A 34 10.90 13.34 6.57
N ILE A 35 11.77 12.77 7.41
CA ILE A 35 12.30 11.42 7.24
C ILE A 35 11.34 10.43 7.91
N VAL A 36 10.85 9.45 7.16
CA VAL A 36 10.11 8.30 7.72
C VAL A 36 11.09 7.39 8.46
N THR A 37 11.04 7.39 9.79
CA THR A 37 11.96 6.64 10.64
C THR A 37 11.46 5.22 10.91
N MET A 38 10.16 5.08 11.17
CA MET A 38 9.50 3.81 11.49
C MET A 38 8.14 3.72 10.80
N VAL A 39 7.79 2.51 10.38
CA VAL A 39 6.49 2.17 9.82
C VAL A 39 6.05 0.89 10.49
N THR A 40 4.85 0.87 11.02
CA THR A 40 4.31 -0.31 11.72
C THR A 40 2.91 -0.59 11.19
N PRO A 41 2.67 -1.75 10.57
CA PRO A 41 1.34 -2.20 10.22
C PRO A 41 0.42 -2.25 11.45
N THR A 42 -0.84 -1.82 11.30
CA THR A 42 -1.86 -2.04 12.33
C THR A 42 -2.56 -3.38 12.09
N SER A 43 -3.23 -3.92 13.11
CA SER A 43 -3.99 -5.18 12.99
C SER A 43 -5.11 -5.15 11.95
N GLU A 44 -5.58 -3.95 11.58
CA GLU A 44 -6.66 -3.75 10.60
C GLU A 44 -6.15 -3.46 9.18
N GLY A 45 -4.84 -3.57 8.93
CA GLY A 45 -4.24 -3.28 7.61
C GLY A 45 -3.98 -1.78 7.35
N GLY A 46 -3.99 -0.97 8.41
CA GLY A 46 -3.52 0.42 8.38
C GLY A 46 -2.00 0.52 8.62
N LEU A 47 -1.49 1.75 8.73
CA LEU A 47 -0.08 2.01 9.09
C LEU A 47 0.01 3.07 10.19
N SER A 48 0.86 2.84 11.19
CA SER A 48 1.45 3.89 12.01
C SER A 48 2.79 4.30 11.41
N VAL A 49 2.96 5.60 11.15
CA VAL A 49 4.14 6.17 10.49
C VAL A 49 4.77 7.20 11.40
N GLN A 50 6.02 6.97 11.77
CA GLN A 50 6.82 7.91 12.53
C GLN A 50 7.69 8.76 11.60
N ILE A 51 7.61 10.08 11.76
CA ILE A 51 8.27 11.05 10.89
C ILE A 51 9.08 12.02 11.74
N GLN A 52 10.36 12.15 11.42
CA GLN A 52 11.23 13.17 12.00
C GLN A 52 11.43 14.31 11.01
N GLN A 53 11.06 15.53 11.40
CA GLN A 53 11.27 16.72 10.58
C GLN A 53 12.68 17.29 10.82
N SER A 54 13.24 17.98 9.82
CA SER A 54 14.57 18.59 9.95
C SER A 54 14.57 19.62 11.09
N GLY A 55 15.56 19.53 11.97
CA GLY A 55 15.66 20.39 13.16
C GLY A 55 14.70 20.04 14.31
N ALA A 56 13.83 19.03 14.15
CA ALA A 56 12.94 18.58 15.20
C ALA A 56 13.60 17.53 16.11
N SER A 57 13.49 17.73 17.42
CA SER A 57 13.91 16.76 18.45
C SER A 57 12.88 15.67 18.70
N ARG A 58 11.63 15.87 18.26
CA ARG A 58 10.52 14.93 18.47
C ARG A 58 10.03 14.37 17.15
N THR A 59 9.73 13.08 17.18
CA THR A 59 9.10 12.34 16.10
C THR A 59 7.59 12.56 16.16
N ARG A 60 6.97 12.78 15.00
CA ARG A 60 5.50 12.84 14.87
C ARG A 60 4.98 11.50 14.39
N GLU A 61 3.92 11.02 15.01
CA GLU A 61 3.17 9.85 14.54
C GLU A 61 2.02 10.30 13.63
N VAL A 62 1.83 9.56 12.54
CA VAL A 62 0.73 9.72 11.59
C VAL A 62 0.10 8.37 11.35
N LEU A 63 -1.23 8.29 11.49
CA LEU A 63 -1.98 7.06 11.29
C LEU A 63 -2.67 7.06 9.92
N PHE A 64 -2.49 5.96 9.19
CA PHE A 64 -3.19 5.69 7.94
C PHE A 64 -4.28 4.66 8.22
N THR A 65 -5.49 4.96 7.77
CA THR A 65 -6.58 4.00 7.76
C THR A 65 -6.28 2.86 6.76
N PRO A 66 -6.94 1.70 6.87
CA PRO A 66 -6.79 0.62 5.91
C PRO A 66 -7.09 1.06 4.46
N SER A 67 -8.11 1.90 4.28
CA SER A 67 -8.47 2.48 2.98
C SER A 67 -7.38 3.38 2.38
N LYS A 68 -6.78 4.26 3.20
CA LYS A 68 -5.66 5.10 2.76
C LYS A 68 -4.41 4.27 2.46
N THR A 69 -4.18 3.24 3.26
CA THR A 69 -3.08 2.30 3.05
C THR A 69 -3.24 1.56 1.72
N LEU A 70 -4.44 1.04 1.43
CA LEU A 70 -4.74 0.42 0.12
C LEU A 70 -4.51 1.37 -1.05
N ALA A 71 -5.01 2.60 -0.96
CA ALA A 71 -4.80 3.60 -2.00
C ALA A 71 -3.30 3.90 -2.21
N LEU A 72 -2.53 4.04 -1.13
CA LEU A 72 -1.08 4.22 -1.17
C LEU A 72 -0.38 3.06 -1.87
N LEU A 73 -0.69 1.81 -1.49
CA LEU A 73 -0.05 0.62 -2.06
C LEU A 73 -0.38 0.46 -3.55
N LEU A 74 -1.63 0.71 -3.96
CA LEU A 74 -2.02 0.67 -5.37
C LEU A 74 -1.33 1.74 -6.21
N LEU A 75 -1.24 2.96 -5.66
CA LEU A 75 -0.53 4.05 -6.31
C LEU A 75 0.96 3.73 -6.45
N PHE A 76 1.56 3.14 -5.42
CA PHE A 76 2.95 2.69 -5.46
C PHE A 76 3.16 1.56 -6.48
N CYS A 77 2.27 0.56 -6.56
CA CYS A 77 2.30 -0.47 -7.60
C CYS A 77 2.31 0.13 -8.99
N ARG A 78 1.41 1.10 -9.26
CA ARG A 78 1.36 1.82 -10.53
C ARG A 78 2.70 2.50 -10.83
N ARG A 79 3.32 3.13 -9.83
CA ARG A 79 4.62 3.79 -9.99
C ARG A 79 5.77 2.83 -10.27
N GLN A 80 5.73 1.63 -9.68
CA GLN A 80 6.70 0.56 -9.89
C GLN A 80 6.38 -0.30 -11.13
N LYS A 81 5.34 0.04 -11.89
CA LYS A 81 4.86 -0.71 -13.07
C LYS A 81 4.46 -2.15 -12.74
N VAL A 82 3.98 -2.38 -11.52
CA VAL A 82 3.35 -3.65 -11.13
C VAL A 82 1.87 -3.57 -11.53
N PRO A 83 1.41 -4.34 -12.53
CA PRO A 83 0.04 -4.25 -13.02
C PRO A 83 -0.92 -4.88 -12.01
N ILE A 84 -1.95 -4.11 -11.63
CA ILE A 84 -3.05 -4.55 -10.77
C ILE A 84 -4.34 -4.41 -11.57
N PRO A 85 -5.10 -5.52 -11.80
CA PRO A 85 -6.38 -5.45 -12.50
C PRO A 85 -7.36 -4.49 -11.82
N ARG A 86 -8.01 -3.65 -12.62
CA ARG A 86 -8.94 -2.62 -12.11
C ARG A 86 -10.12 -3.24 -11.38
N ASP A 87 -10.71 -4.27 -11.97
CA ASP A 87 -11.97 -4.87 -11.51
C ASP A 87 -11.77 -6.09 -10.59
N ALA A 88 -10.52 -6.42 -10.23
CA ALA A 88 -10.23 -7.44 -9.24
C ALA A 88 -10.60 -6.98 -7.82
N GLY A 89 -11.04 -7.92 -6.97
CA GLY A 89 -11.13 -7.73 -5.52
C GLY A 89 -9.75 -7.44 -4.93
N LYS A 90 -9.70 -6.57 -3.92
CA LYS A 90 -8.45 -6.10 -3.30
C LYS A 90 -8.61 -6.05 -1.79
N GLU A 91 -7.77 -6.79 -1.09
CA GLU A 91 -7.80 -6.90 0.38
C GLU A 91 -6.40 -6.72 0.94
N ILE A 92 -6.30 -6.20 2.17
CA ILE A 92 -5.05 -6.04 2.89
C ILE A 92 -5.06 -6.97 4.08
N GLU A 93 -3.97 -7.71 4.22
CA GLU A 93 -3.66 -8.47 5.43
C GLU A 93 -2.35 -7.99 6.04
N THR A 94 -2.26 -8.10 7.36
CA THR A 94 -1.06 -7.77 8.12
C THR A 94 -0.16 -9.00 8.23
N ALA A 95 1.14 -8.81 8.00
CA ALA A 95 2.15 -9.83 8.17
C ALA A 95 3.25 -9.34 9.13
N ASP A 96 4.06 -10.25 9.67
CA ASP A 96 5.05 -9.95 10.70
C ASP A 96 6.02 -8.81 10.34
N ASP A 97 6.39 -8.70 9.05
CA ASP A 97 7.33 -7.67 8.55
C ASP A 97 6.70 -6.75 7.48
N GLY A 98 5.38 -6.59 7.48
CA GLY A 98 4.74 -5.72 6.49
C GLY A 98 3.26 -5.93 6.26
N LEU A 99 2.85 -5.72 5.00
CA LEU A 99 1.48 -5.89 4.55
C LEU A 99 1.43 -6.77 3.31
N ILE A 100 0.38 -7.56 3.19
CA ILE A 100 0.07 -8.35 2.01
C ILE A 100 -1.13 -7.69 1.31
N LEU A 101 -0.97 -7.34 0.04
CA LEU A 101 -2.10 -6.99 -0.82
C LEU A 101 -2.53 -8.25 -1.57
N ILE A 102 -3.74 -8.72 -1.27
CA ILE A 102 -4.35 -9.84 -1.97
C ILE A 102 -5.21 -9.27 -3.11
N VAL A 103 -4.95 -9.72 -4.33
CA VAL A 103 -5.69 -9.32 -5.54
C VAL A 103 -6.36 -10.54 -6.13
N ARG A 104 -7.68 -10.52 -6.22
CA ARG A 104 -8.48 -11.63 -6.76
C ARG A 104 -9.19 -11.22 -8.05
N GLY A 105 -8.74 -11.76 -9.17
CA GLY A 105 -9.33 -11.56 -10.49
C GLY A 105 -10.20 -12.73 -10.91
N GLU A 106 -11.30 -12.44 -11.61
CA GLU A 106 -12.19 -13.44 -12.18
C GLU A 106 -12.29 -13.25 -13.70
N THR A 107 -12.15 -14.35 -14.44
CA THR A 107 -12.31 -14.37 -15.90
C THR A 107 -13.42 -15.33 -16.26
N GLN A 108 -14.47 -14.80 -16.90
CA GLN A 108 -15.56 -15.62 -17.42
C GLN A 108 -15.07 -16.42 -18.63
N THR A 109 -15.55 -17.66 -18.76
CA THR A 109 -15.18 -18.57 -19.84
C THR A 109 -16.39 -18.82 -20.72
N SER A 110 -16.27 -18.59 -22.03
CA SER A 110 -17.29 -18.94 -23.02
C SER A 110 -16.84 -20.15 -23.86
N ALA A 111 -17.80 -20.92 -24.36
CA ALA A 111 -17.51 -21.92 -25.39
C ALA A 111 -17.11 -21.23 -26.71
N PRO A 112 -16.36 -21.91 -27.59
CA PRO A 112 -16.13 -21.41 -28.95
C PRO A 112 -17.46 -21.14 -29.67
N PRO A 113 -17.53 -20.13 -30.56
CA PRO A 113 -18.70 -19.98 -31.42
C PRO A 113 -18.88 -21.24 -32.29
N PRO A 114 -20.14 -21.61 -32.62
CA PRO A 114 -20.44 -22.74 -33.47
C PRO A 114 -19.89 -22.59 -34.90
#